data_AF-A0A3M7NER5-F1
#
_entry.id   AF-A0A3M7NER5-F1
#
_cell.length_a   1.000
_cell.length_b   1.000
_cell.length_c   1.000
_cell.angle_alpha   90.00
_cell.angle_beta   90.00
_cell.angle_gamma   90.00
#
_symmetry.space_group_name_H-M   'P 1'
#
loop_
_entity.id
_entity.type
_entity.pdbx_description
1 polymer ?
#
loop_
_entity_poly.entity_id
_entity_poly.type
_entity_poly.pdbx_seq_one_letter_code
_entity_poly.pdbx_strand_id
1 'polypeptide(L)'
;MTENIPPGSASKATGSSSDRPGLPYYEKLRRDLRDTLQKKRLLDRNLAAIEEQIYRQETSYLEETSAAGNIVKGFDNYIKASAVSASAML
;
A
#
# COMPACT_ATOMS: atom_id res chain seq x y z
N MET A 1 16.95 2.19 -33.46
CA MET A 1 15.94 1.47 -34.26
C MET A 1 16.70 0.62 -35.27
N THR A 2 16.88 -0.69 -35.01
CA THR A 2 17.21 -1.81 -35.93
C THR A 2 17.30 -3.06 -35.03
N GLU A 3 16.19 -3.69 -34.66
CA GLU A 3 15.52 -4.80 -35.33
C GLU A 3 16.33 -6.12 -35.33
N ASN A 4 15.90 -7.04 -34.46
CA ASN A 4 16.43 -8.39 -34.28
C ASN A 4 15.58 -9.35 -35.12
N ILE A 5 16.18 -9.93 -36.16
CA ILE A 5 15.51 -10.85 -37.08
C ILE A 5 15.66 -12.29 -36.54
N PRO A 6 14.57 -13.06 -36.31
CA PRO A 6 14.69 -14.46 -35.93
C PRO A 6 14.87 -15.35 -37.17
N PRO A 7 15.85 -16.29 -37.18
CA PRO A 7 15.92 -17.28 -38.24
C PRO A 7 14.89 -18.38 -37.97
N GLY A 8 13.78 -18.33 -38.70
CA GLY A 8 12.90 -19.47 -38.89
C GLY A 8 13.38 -20.31 -40.08
N SER A 9 13.96 -21.48 -39.84
CA SER A 9 13.81 -22.61 -40.77
C SER A 9 13.94 -23.93 -39.99
N ALA A 10 13.03 -24.84 -40.31
CA ALA A 10 12.74 -26.05 -39.56
C ALA A 10 13.89 -27.07 -39.58
N SER A 11 14.18 -27.65 -38.41
CA SER A 11 14.57 -29.05 -38.29
C SER A 11 14.34 -29.55 -36.87
N LYS A 12 13.60 -30.65 -36.79
CA LYS A 12 13.30 -31.45 -35.61
C LYS A 12 14.61 -31.84 -34.91
N ALA A 13 14.83 -31.31 -33.71
CA ALA A 13 15.76 -31.86 -32.75
C ALA A 13 15.03 -31.99 -31.41
N THR A 14 14.57 -33.20 -31.13
CA THR A 14 14.33 -33.73 -29.79
C THR A 14 15.64 -33.64 -29.01
N GLY A 15 15.95 -32.48 -28.46
CA GLY A 15 17.06 -32.26 -27.55
C GLY A 15 16.51 -32.06 -26.15
N SER A 16 16.80 -32.98 -25.24
CA SER A 16 16.45 -32.90 -23.83
C SER A 16 16.71 -31.49 -23.30
N SER A 17 15.64 -30.84 -22.82
CA SER A 17 15.68 -29.49 -22.25
C SER A 17 16.45 -29.40 -20.92
N SER A 18 17.19 -30.45 -20.55
CA SER A 18 17.83 -30.64 -19.25
C SER A 18 19.20 -29.97 -19.11
N ASP A 19 19.90 -29.64 -20.20
CA ASP A 19 21.32 -29.22 -20.16
C ASP A 19 21.57 -27.77 -20.60
N ARG A 20 20.72 -26.81 -20.20
CA ARG A 20 21.05 -25.37 -20.31
C ARG A 20 21.42 -24.82 -18.92
N PRO A 21 22.73 -24.68 -18.59
CA PRO A 21 23.18 -24.11 -17.33
C PRO A 21 22.73 -22.64 -17.27
N GLY A 22 21.64 -22.37 -16.56
CA GLY A 22 21.03 -21.04 -16.48
C GLY A 22 19.51 -21.04 -16.60
N LEU A 23 18.92 -22.09 -17.18
CA LEU A 23 17.46 -22.23 -17.26
C LEU A 23 16.79 -22.30 -15.88
N PRO A 24 17.33 -23.04 -14.88
CA PRO A 24 16.75 -23.06 -13.53
C PRO A 24 16.84 -21.70 -12.82
N TYR A 25 17.91 -20.95 -13.05
CA TYR A 25 18.09 -19.61 -12.47
C TYR A 25 17.13 -18.60 -13.10
N TYR A 26 16.96 -18.64 -14.42
CA TYR A 26 16.00 -17.80 -15.12
C TYR A 26 14.56 -18.08 -14.67
N GLU A 27 14.19 -19.36 -14.52
CA GLU A 27 12.86 -19.74 -14.03
C GLU A 27 12.60 -19.26 -12.60
N LYS A 28 13.60 -19.39 -11.71
CA LYS A 28 13.53 -18.83 -10.36
C LYS A 28 13.33 -17.32 -10.40
N LEU A 29 14.17 -16.59 -11.14
CA LEU A 29 14.07 -15.13 -11.25
C LEU A 29 12.72 -14.69 -11.81
N ARG A 30 12.17 -15.43 -12.77
CA ARG A 30 10.86 -15.17 -13.37
C ARG A 30 9.72 -15.37 -12.36
N ARG A 31 9.84 -16.39 -11.49
CA ARG A 31 8.89 -16.61 -10.38
C ARG A 31 9.01 -15.49 -9.34
N ASP A 32 10.22 -15.19 -8.88
CA ASP A 32 10.48 -14.14 -7.89
C ASP A 32 9.95 -12.77 -8.36
N LEU A 33 10.11 -12.46 -9.65
CA LEU A 33 9.56 -11.25 -10.25
C LEU A 33 8.03 -11.22 -10.20
N ARG A 34 7.36 -12.33 -10.55
CA ARG A 34 5.88 -12.43 -10.48
C ARG A 34 5.38 -12.25 -9.06
N ASP A 35 6.01 -12.93 -8.11
CA ASP A 35 5.65 -12.86 -6.69
C ASP A 35 5.84 -11.43 -6.16
N THR A 36 6.94 -10.77 -6.53
CA THR A 36 7.22 -9.38 -6.16
C THR A 36 6.21 -8.39 -6.76
N LEU A 37 5.85 -8.57 -8.03
CA LEU A 37 4.83 -7.73 -8.68
C LEU A 37 3.45 -7.90 -8.04
N GLN A 38 3.09 -9.13 -7.68
CA GLN A 38 1.84 -9.39 -6.98
C GLN A 38 1.85 -8.76 -5.58
N LYS A 39 2.96 -8.89 -4.84
CA LYS A 39 3.13 -8.25 -3.54
C LYS A 39 3.03 -6.74 -3.64
N LYS A 40 3.66 -6.12 -4.64
CA LYS A 40 3.56 -4.68 -4.91
C LYS A 40 2.09 -4.26 -5.09
N ARG A 41 1.35 -4.95 -5.96
CA ARG A 41 -0.09 -4.68 -6.20
C ARG A 41 -0.95 -4.83 -4.94
N LEU A 42 -0.60 -5.76 -4.05
CA LEU A 42 -1.30 -5.91 -2.77
C LEU A 42 -1.02 -4.72 -1.85
N LEU A 43 0.26 -4.33 -1.73
CA LEU A 43 0.67 -3.18 -0.92
C LEU A 43 0.05 -1.88 -1.42
N ASP A 44 0.06 -1.64 -2.72
CA ASP A 44 -0.55 -0.45 -3.34
C ASP A 44 -2.04 -0.36 -2.99
N ARG A 45 -2.78 -1.48 -3.02
CA ARG A 45 -4.20 -1.52 -2.63
C ARG A 45 -4.41 -1.30 -1.14
N ASN A 46 -3.58 -1.91 -0.29
CA ASN A 46 -3.68 -1.76 1.16
C ASN A 46 -3.39 -0.32 1.58
N LEU A 47 -2.40 0.32 0.95
CA LEU A 47 -2.04 1.71 1.19
C LEU A 47 -3.23 2.63 0.85
N ALA A 48 -3.83 2.48 -0.34
CA ALA A 48 -5.00 3.26 -0.72
C ALA A 48 -6.18 3.07 0.25
N ALA A 49 -6.42 1.85 0.72
CA ALA A 49 -7.48 1.57 1.70
C ALA A 49 -7.20 2.22 3.07
N ILE A 50 -5.93 2.23 3.51
CA ILE A 50 -5.53 2.89 4.75
C ILE A 50 -5.67 4.41 4.63
N GLU A 51 -5.25 5.00 3.52
CA GLU A 51 -5.41 6.44 3.27
C GLU A 51 -6.89 6.86 3.30
N GLU A 52 -7.76 6.08 2.66
CA GLU A 52 -9.21 6.34 2.71
C GLU A 52 -9.76 6.20 4.13
N GLN A 53 -9.29 5.20 4.89
CA GLN A 53 -9.71 5.02 6.28
C GLN A 53 -9.27 6.19 7.16
N ILE A 54 -8.02 6.65 7.02
CA ILE A 54 -7.49 7.81 7.73
C ILE A 54 -8.35 9.03 7.41
N TYR A 55 -8.59 9.30 6.13
CA TYR A 55 -9.39 10.45 5.70
C TYR A 55 -10.80 10.47 6.33
N ARG A 56 -11.49 9.32 6.30
CA ARG A 56 -12.84 9.22 6.90
C ARG A 56 -12.80 9.41 8.42
N GLN A 57 -11.81 8.80 9.09
CA GLN A 57 -11.67 8.90 10.55
C GLN A 57 -11.31 10.32 10.98
N GLU A 58 -10.39 10.98 10.28
CA GLU A 58 -10.02 12.36 10.54
C GLU A 58 -11.20 13.30 10.32
N THR A 59 -11.98 13.10 9.25
CA THR A 59 -13.20 13.88 9.00
C THR A 59 -14.20 13.72 10.14
N SER A 60 -14.55 12.48 10.50
CA SER A 60 -15.47 12.19 11.62
C SER A 60 -14.99 12.81 12.93
N TYR A 61 -13.70 12.61 13.26
CA TYR A 61 -13.10 13.14 14.48
C TYR A 61 -13.16 14.67 14.54
N LEU A 62 -12.82 15.36 13.44
CA LEU A 62 -12.80 16.82 13.42
C LEU A 62 -14.21 17.42 13.48
N GLU A 63 -15.20 16.76 12.87
CA GLU A 63 -16.61 17.17 12.96
C GLU A 63 -17.16 17.01 14.38
N GLU A 64 -16.99 15.82 14.97
CA GLU A 64 -17.50 15.47 16.31
C GLU A 64 -16.86 16.31 17.42
N THR A 65 -15.58 16.62 17.30
CA THR A 65 -14.82 17.34 18.35
C THR A 65 -14.76 18.86 18.14
N SER A 66 -15.44 19.37 17.12
CA SER A 66 -15.39 20.79 16.72
C SER A 66 -15.77 21.78 17.83
N ALA A 67 -16.67 21.39 18.75
CA ALA A 67 -17.18 22.27 19.81
C ALA A 67 -16.32 22.26 21.09
N ALA A 68 -15.91 21.08 21.55
CA ALA A 68 -15.16 20.92 22.81
C ALA A 68 -13.67 21.24 22.66
N GLY A 69 -13.14 21.18 21.43
CA GLY A 69 -11.71 21.28 21.16
C GLY A 69 -11.10 19.91 20.87
N ASN A 70 -9.97 19.90 20.17
CA ASN A 70 -9.32 18.70 19.68
C ASN A 70 -7.82 18.89 19.49
N ILE A 71 -7.11 17.82 19.12
CA ILE A 71 -5.64 17.87 18.99
C ILE A 71 -5.15 18.89 17.94
N VAL A 72 -6.00 19.25 16.97
CA VAL A 72 -5.65 20.22 15.92
C VAL A 72 -5.88 21.66 16.37
N LYS A 73 -6.95 21.95 17.11
CA LYS A 73 -7.34 23.31 17.52
C LYS A 73 -7.01 23.65 18.98
N GLY A 74 -6.61 22.68 19.78
CA GLY A 74 -6.43 22.81 21.23
C GLY A 74 -7.69 22.48 22.03
N PHE A 75 -7.53 22.29 23.34
CA PHE A 75 -8.57 21.83 24.28
C PHE A 75 -9.09 22.94 25.22
N ASP A 76 -8.90 24.21 24.86
CA ASP A 76 -9.24 25.34 25.76
C ASP A 76 -10.71 25.37 26.15
N ASN A 77 -11.62 25.05 25.23
CA ASN A 77 -13.06 25.01 25.50
C ASN A 77 -13.43 23.87 26.46
N TYR A 78 -12.80 22.72 26.32
CA TYR A 78 -12.94 21.60 27.25
C TYR A 78 -12.47 21.96 28.66
N ILE A 79 -11.31 22.61 28.78
CA ILE A 79 -10.77 23.04 30.09
C ILE A 79 -11.67 24.09 30.74
N LYS A 80 -12.17 25.07 29.98
CA LYS A 80 -13.10 26.09 30.48
C LYS A 80 -14.42 25.47 30.94
N ALA A 81 -14.99 24.55 30.18
CA ALA A 81 -16.21 23.84 30.57
C ALA A 81 -16.00 22.99 31.84
N SER A 82 -14.86 22.29 31.95
CA SER A 82 -14.49 21.55 33.15
C SER A 82 -14.30 22.45 34.37
N ALA A 83 -13.71 23.63 34.20
CA ALA A 83 -13.52 24.60 35.28
C ALA A 83 -14.85 25.21 35.76
N VAL A 84 -15.77 25.51 34.83
CA VAL A 84 -17.13 25.97 35.19
C VAL A 84 -17.90 24.89 35.94
N SER A 85 -17.81 23.62 35.49
CA SER A 85 -18.45 22.50 36.20
C SER A 85 -17.89 22.28 37.60
N ALA A 86 -16.59 22.47 37.81
CA ALA A 86 -15.97 22.35 39.13
C ALA A 86 -16.40 23.49 40.08
N SER A 87 -16.51 24.73 39.58
CA SER A 87 -16.98 25.88 40.37
C SER A 87 -18.48 25.85 40.66
N ALA A 88 -19.30 25.17 39.86
CA ALA A 88 -20.74 25.03 40.08
C ALA A 88 -21.11 23.96 41.13
N MET A 89 -20.14 23.15 41.57
CA MET A 89 -20.34 22.06 42.54
C MET A 89 -19.90 22.43 43.97
N LEU A 90 -19.50 23.69 44.19
CA LEU A 90 -19.11 24.33 45.45
C LEU A 90 -20.13 25.37 45.86
#